data_AF-A0A1X2DGP2-F1
#
_entry.id   AF-A0A1X2DGP2-F1
#
_cell.length_a   1.000
_cell.length_b   1.000
_cell.length_c   1.000
_cell.angle_alpha   90.00
_cell.angle_beta   90.00
_cell.angle_gamma   90.00
#
_symmetry.space_group_name_H-M   'P 1'
#
loop_
_entity.id
_entity.type
_entity.pdbx_description
1 polymer ?
#
loop_
_entity_poly.entity_id
_entity_poly.type
_entity_poly.pdbx_seq_one_letter_code
_entity_poly.pdbx_strand_id
1 'polypeptide(L)'
;MDAALAGLIGAAIGAGIPPTVKGIFDWRAGKAQRQHETDDADQKRRDARLTERLQQVAQWRDGLAAGHAEYQEWLYILNNSPPKAQAFNNPKIPDVAGTAWFQSLRPHLSGRAGIAELRGASEVHCESSIVVALGEEINRIEQAWRDEANGEVVGDA
;
A
#
# COMPACT_ATOMS: atom_id res chain seq x y z
N MET A 1 0.42 -47.95 41.68
CA MET A 1 1.58 -47.05 41.57
C MET A 1 1.04 -45.65 41.37
N ASP A 2 1.26 -44.80 42.37
CA ASP A 2 1.12 -43.35 42.29
C ASP A 2 2.15 -42.76 41.33
N ALA A 3 1.73 -41.71 40.62
CA ALA A 3 2.56 -40.56 40.29
C ALA A 3 1.65 -39.33 40.30
N ALA A 4 1.37 -38.84 41.50
CA ALA A 4 1.00 -37.45 41.76
C ALA A 4 2.26 -36.56 41.75
N LEU A 5 2.05 -35.24 41.71
CA LEU A 5 2.99 -34.10 41.74
C LEU A 5 3.43 -33.63 40.34
N ALA A 6 3.38 -32.35 39.95
CA ALA A 6 3.40 -31.11 40.71
C ALA A 6 2.69 -30.01 39.88
N GLY A 7 1.88 -29.15 40.48
CA GLY A 7 2.38 -27.84 40.88
C GLY A 7 1.24 -26.91 41.28
N LEU A 8 1.05 -26.76 42.60
CA LEU A 8 0.15 -25.80 43.22
C LEU A 8 0.93 -25.09 44.32
N ILE A 9 1.45 -23.88 44.07
CA ILE A 9 1.86 -22.87 45.06
C ILE A 9 1.79 -21.50 44.34
N GLY A 10 1.14 -20.45 44.85
CA GLY A 10 0.51 -20.27 46.14
C GLY A 10 -0.45 -19.07 46.13
N ALA A 11 -1.45 -19.16 47.01
CA ALA A 11 -2.32 -18.07 47.38
C ALA A 11 -1.71 -17.32 48.57
N ALA A 12 -1.45 -16.02 48.41
CA ALA A 12 -1.27 -15.13 49.55
C ALA A 12 -2.64 -14.53 49.91
N ILE A 13 -3.03 -14.76 51.16
CA ILE A 13 -4.31 -14.43 51.76
C ILE A 13 -4.36 -12.92 52.04
N GLY A 14 -5.33 -12.23 51.47
CA GLY A 14 -5.70 -10.86 51.83
C GLY A 14 -7.22 -10.72 51.90
N ALA A 15 -7.76 -10.71 53.12
CA ALA A 15 -9.09 -10.26 53.53
C ALA A 15 -10.28 -10.42 52.55
N GLY A 16 -10.98 -11.56 52.69
CA GLY A 16 -12.44 -11.65 52.79
C GLY A 16 -13.34 -10.92 51.80
N ILE A 17 -13.60 -11.53 50.63
CA ILE A 17 -14.94 -11.59 50.00
C ILE A 17 -15.03 -12.95 49.28
N PRO A 18 -16.05 -13.79 49.51
CA PRO A 18 -16.23 -15.00 48.70
C PRO A 18 -16.46 -14.58 47.24
N PRO A 19 -15.69 -15.07 46.25
CA PRO A 19 -16.05 -14.83 44.86
C PRO A 19 -17.34 -15.61 44.60
N THR A 20 -18.46 -14.90 44.67
CA THR A 20 -19.71 -15.36 44.07
C THR A 20 -19.39 -15.70 42.62
N VAL A 21 -19.96 -16.79 42.10
CA VAL A 21 -19.80 -17.28 40.73
C VAL A 21 -19.94 -16.17 39.66
N LYS A 22 -20.63 -15.08 40.01
CA LYS A 22 -20.76 -13.83 39.26
C LYS A 22 -19.44 -13.10 38.94
N GLY A 23 -18.47 -13.06 39.86
CA GLY A 23 -17.21 -12.30 39.68
C GLY A 23 -16.25 -12.90 38.65
N ILE A 24 -16.27 -14.22 38.45
CA ILE A 24 -15.48 -14.89 37.39
C ILE A 24 -16.09 -14.63 36.00
N PHE A 25 -17.42 -14.56 35.93
CA PHE A 25 -18.14 -14.16 34.71
C PHE A 25 -17.88 -12.69 34.36
N ASP A 26 -17.89 -11.78 35.33
CA ASP A 26 -17.60 -10.35 35.10
C ASP A 26 -16.14 -10.10 34.61
N TRP A 27 -15.16 -10.86 35.10
CA TRP A 27 -13.77 -10.76 34.60
C TRP A 27 -13.60 -11.29 33.18
N ARG A 28 -14.31 -12.39 32.82
CA ARG A 28 -14.31 -12.93 31.45
C ARG A 28 -15.10 -12.07 30.48
N ALA A 29 -16.25 -11.52 30.90
CA ALA A 29 -17.03 -10.57 30.12
C ALA A 29 -16.26 -9.27 29.89
N GLY A 30 -15.59 -8.74 30.92
CA GLY A 30 -14.70 -7.58 30.78
C GLY A 30 -13.48 -7.82 29.88
N LYS A 31 -12.96 -9.06 29.79
CA LYS A 31 -11.93 -9.42 28.81
C LYS A 31 -12.48 -9.57 27.39
N ALA A 32 -13.62 -10.24 27.21
CA ALA A 32 -14.24 -10.41 25.89
C ALA A 32 -14.67 -9.06 25.28
N GLN A 33 -15.16 -8.13 26.09
CA GLN A 33 -15.53 -6.79 25.64
C GLN A 33 -14.30 -5.94 25.29
N ARG A 34 -13.22 -6.01 26.08
CA ARG A 34 -11.95 -5.37 25.72
C ARG A 34 -11.31 -5.97 24.47
N GLN A 35 -11.45 -7.27 24.26
CA GLN A 35 -10.98 -7.96 23.06
C GLN A 35 -11.73 -7.48 21.81
N HIS A 36 -13.07 -7.40 21.89
CA HIS A 36 -13.89 -6.86 20.80
C HIS A 36 -13.57 -5.39 20.49
N GLU A 37 -13.37 -4.55 21.51
CA GLU A 37 -13.00 -3.15 21.31
C GLU A 37 -11.62 -3.00 20.66
N THR A 38 -10.65 -3.86 21.01
CA THR A 38 -9.33 -3.86 20.35
C THR A 38 -9.40 -4.37 18.92
N ASP A 39 -10.17 -5.43 18.66
CA ASP A 39 -10.32 -6.02 17.34
C ASP A 39 -11.03 -5.04 16.38
N ASP A 40 -12.06 -4.33 16.86
CA ASP A 40 -12.76 -3.29 16.11
C ASP A 40 -11.86 -2.08 15.83
N ALA A 41 -11.04 -1.67 16.81
CA ALA A 41 -10.09 -0.57 16.63
C ALA A 41 -9.00 -0.92 15.60
N ASP A 42 -8.51 -2.15 15.63
CA ASP A 42 -7.51 -2.63 14.69
C ASP A 42 -8.10 -2.80 13.28
N GLN A 43 -9.35 -3.26 13.16
CA GLN A 43 -10.05 -3.30 11.88
C GLN A 43 -10.22 -1.90 11.28
N LYS A 44 -10.71 -0.92 12.07
CA LYS A 44 -10.83 0.48 11.62
C LYS A 44 -9.50 1.06 11.15
N ARG A 45 -8.40 0.73 11.81
CA ARG A 45 -7.05 1.14 11.40
C ARG A 45 -6.61 0.50 10.08
N ARG A 46 -6.93 -0.78 9.85
CA ARG A 46 -6.68 -1.45 8.56
C ARG A 46 -7.46 -0.79 7.43
N ASP A 47 -8.75 -0.55 7.64
CA ASP A 47 -9.63 0.05 6.63
C ASP A 47 -9.21 1.49 6.28
N ALA A 48 -8.80 2.28 7.28
CA ALA A 48 -8.28 3.62 7.06
C ALA A 48 -6.99 3.61 6.23
N ARG A 49 -6.05 2.70 6.53
CA ARG A 49 -4.81 2.54 5.74
C ARG A 49 -5.08 2.08 4.31
N LEU A 50 -6.03 1.16 4.11
CA LEU A 50 -6.41 0.72 2.77
C LEU A 50 -7.01 1.88 1.96
N THR A 51 -7.85 2.70 2.58
CA THR A 51 -8.44 3.88 1.93
C THR A 51 -7.37 4.86 1.47
N GLU A 52 -6.39 5.18 2.33
CA GLU A 52 -5.26 6.05 1.98
C GLU A 52 -4.44 5.48 0.81
N ARG A 53 -4.13 4.18 0.86
CA ARG A 53 -3.42 3.46 -0.20
C ARG A 53 -4.18 3.49 -1.54
N LEU A 54 -5.49 3.30 -1.52
CA LEU A 54 -6.32 3.38 -2.74
C LEU A 54 -6.36 4.79 -3.33
N GLN A 55 -6.38 5.83 -2.48
CA GLN A 55 -6.26 7.21 -2.94
C GLN A 55 -4.89 7.45 -3.60
N GLN A 56 -3.82 6.92 -3.02
CA GLN A 56 -2.48 7.01 -3.59
C GLN A 56 -2.39 6.32 -4.96
N VAL A 57 -2.97 5.12 -5.09
CA VAL A 57 -3.07 4.40 -6.38
C VAL A 57 -3.86 5.21 -7.41
N ALA A 58 -4.96 5.83 -7.03
CA ALA A 58 -5.74 6.69 -7.93
C ALA A 58 -4.88 7.85 -8.45
N GLN A 59 -4.14 8.54 -7.57
CA GLN A 59 -3.23 9.61 -7.96
C GLN A 59 -2.15 9.14 -8.93
N TRP A 60 -1.61 7.94 -8.75
CA TRP A 60 -0.64 7.36 -9.68
C TRP A 60 -1.25 7.08 -11.05
N ARG A 61 -2.47 6.53 -11.10
CA ARG A 61 -3.17 6.25 -12.36
C ARG A 61 -3.51 7.52 -13.12
N ASP A 62 -4.03 8.53 -12.42
CA ASP A 62 -4.35 9.83 -13.00
C ASP A 62 -3.07 10.51 -13.53
N GLY A 63 -1.99 10.47 -12.75
CA GLY A 63 -0.68 11.00 -13.16
C GLY A 63 -0.10 10.28 -14.37
N LEU A 64 -0.20 8.95 -14.43
CA LEU A 64 0.26 8.15 -15.57
C LEU A 64 -0.55 8.45 -16.84
N ALA A 65 -1.87 8.57 -16.72
CA ALA A 65 -2.75 8.92 -17.82
C ALA A 65 -2.47 10.34 -18.35
N ALA A 66 -2.29 11.31 -17.45
CA ALA A 66 -1.92 12.68 -17.81
C ALA A 66 -0.55 12.74 -18.50
N GLY A 67 0.47 12.07 -17.93
CA GLY A 67 1.80 12.03 -18.54
C GLY A 67 1.80 11.37 -19.92
N HIS A 68 1.00 10.31 -20.12
CA HIS A 68 0.84 9.71 -21.45
C HIS A 68 0.14 10.66 -22.44
N ALA A 69 -0.91 11.35 -22.00
CA ALA A 69 -1.61 12.32 -22.84
C ALA A 69 -0.68 13.46 -23.28
N GLU A 70 0.13 14.01 -22.36
CA GLU A 70 1.14 15.03 -22.68
C GLU A 70 2.17 14.50 -23.69
N TYR A 71 2.64 13.26 -23.52
CA TYR A 71 3.56 12.63 -24.46
C TYR A 71 2.93 12.45 -25.86
N GLN A 72 1.67 12.04 -25.94
CA GLN A 72 0.94 11.92 -27.21
C GLN A 72 0.71 13.26 -27.89
N GLU A 73 0.39 14.30 -27.12
CA GLU A 73 0.27 15.67 -27.64
C GLU A 73 1.60 16.16 -28.20
N TRP A 74 2.71 15.91 -27.48
CA TRP A 74 4.05 16.22 -27.97
C TRP A 74 4.37 15.48 -29.28
N LEU A 75 4.06 14.18 -29.38
CA LEU A 75 4.23 13.41 -30.62
C LEU A 75 3.38 13.98 -31.76
N TYR A 76 2.14 14.37 -31.47
CA TYR A 76 1.26 15.00 -32.45
C TYR A 76 1.85 16.31 -32.97
N ILE A 77 2.32 17.18 -32.08
CA ILE A 77 2.98 18.45 -32.44
C ILE A 77 4.21 18.17 -33.28
N LEU A 78 5.06 17.22 -32.87
CA LEU A 78 6.27 16.87 -33.59
C LEU A 78 5.97 16.36 -35.01
N ASN A 79 4.97 15.51 -35.17
CA ASN A 79 4.63 14.91 -36.46
C ASN A 79 3.86 15.86 -37.41
N ASN A 80 3.14 16.84 -36.87
CA ASN A 80 2.27 17.73 -37.67
C ASN A 80 2.80 19.16 -37.81
N SER A 81 3.90 19.52 -37.14
CA SER A 81 4.51 20.85 -37.28
C SER A 81 5.31 20.98 -38.58
N PRO A 82 5.24 22.13 -39.29
CA PRO A 82 6.09 22.35 -40.46
C PRO A 82 7.58 22.33 -40.08
N PRO A 83 8.49 21.84 -40.96
CA PRO A 83 9.91 21.65 -40.63
C PRO A 83 10.61 22.90 -40.07
N LYS A 84 10.22 24.08 -40.56
CA LYS A 84 10.76 25.37 -40.07
C LYS A 84 10.34 25.69 -38.63
N ALA A 85 9.13 25.29 -38.21
CA ALA A 85 8.66 25.51 -36.85
C ALA A 85 9.34 24.55 -35.86
N GLN A 86 9.62 23.31 -36.28
CA GLN A 86 10.35 22.33 -35.46
C GLN A 86 11.79 22.80 -35.17
N ALA A 87 12.49 23.32 -36.20
CA ALA A 87 13.86 23.82 -36.07
C ALA A 87 13.98 25.05 -35.16
N PHE A 88 12.92 25.85 -35.01
CA PHE A 88 12.93 27.05 -34.17
C PHE A 88 12.47 26.79 -32.72
N ASN A 89 11.53 25.87 -32.50
CA ASN A 89 10.94 25.66 -31.17
C ASN A 89 11.49 24.45 -30.40
N ASN A 90 12.16 23.50 -31.06
CA ASN A 90 12.69 22.25 -30.47
C ASN A 90 11.87 21.76 -29.26
N PRO A 91 10.61 21.34 -29.48
CA PRO A 91 9.67 21.07 -28.39
C PRO A 91 10.26 20.02 -27.45
N LYS A 92 10.42 20.40 -26.17
CA LYS A 92 10.97 19.51 -25.14
C LYS A 92 10.05 18.30 -24.96
N ILE A 93 10.63 17.11 -24.94
CA ILE A 93 9.92 15.87 -24.60
C ILE A 93 9.35 15.96 -23.17
N PRO A 94 8.06 15.63 -22.96
CA PRO A 94 7.47 15.61 -21.63
C PRO A 94 8.18 14.60 -20.73
N ASP A 95 8.53 15.04 -19.53
CA ASP A 95 9.23 14.24 -18.52
C ASP A 95 8.41 14.21 -17.23
N VAL A 96 8.19 13.00 -16.71
CA VAL A 96 7.44 12.79 -15.46
C VAL A 96 8.32 12.47 -14.27
N ALA A 97 9.64 12.32 -14.45
CA ALA A 97 10.55 11.91 -13.38
C ALA A 97 10.45 12.82 -12.16
N GLY A 98 10.30 14.14 -12.35
CA GLY A 98 10.16 15.13 -11.27
C GLY A 98 8.75 15.29 -10.67
N THR A 99 7.75 14.59 -11.18
CA THR A 99 6.35 14.79 -10.75
C THR A 99 6.09 14.17 -9.38
N ALA A 100 5.20 14.78 -8.59
CA ALA A 100 4.88 14.32 -7.24
C ALA A 100 4.31 12.88 -7.24
N TRP A 101 3.44 12.55 -8.20
CA TRP A 101 2.87 11.22 -8.31
C TRP A 101 3.95 10.17 -8.58
N PHE A 102 4.88 10.42 -9.52
CA PHE A 102 5.93 9.46 -9.86
C PHE A 102 6.95 9.32 -8.72
N GLN A 103 7.33 10.42 -8.08
CA GLN A 103 8.22 10.38 -6.90
C GLN A 103 7.60 9.58 -5.75
N SER A 104 6.28 9.67 -5.55
CA SER A 104 5.59 8.86 -4.55
C SER A 104 5.45 7.38 -4.93
N LEU A 105 5.45 7.04 -6.22
CA LEU A 105 5.41 5.66 -6.72
C LEU A 105 6.78 4.96 -6.62
N ARG A 106 7.87 5.70 -6.81
CA ARG A 106 9.25 5.18 -6.86
C ARG A 106 9.64 4.19 -5.76
N PRO A 107 9.34 4.43 -4.47
CA PRO A 107 9.71 3.51 -3.40
C PRO A 107 9.02 2.14 -3.51
N HIS A 108 7.92 2.06 -4.27
CA HIS A 108 7.11 0.86 -4.42
C HIS A 108 7.44 0.04 -5.68
N LEU A 109 8.21 0.60 -6.61
CA LEU A 109 8.63 -0.08 -7.83
C LEU A 109 9.49 -1.30 -7.49
N SER A 110 9.16 -2.46 -8.06
CA SER A 110 9.89 -3.71 -7.89
C SER A 110 11.28 -3.70 -8.54
N GLY A 111 12.08 -4.72 -8.23
CA GLY A 111 13.35 -4.99 -8.90
C GLY A 111 13.23 -5.69 -10.25
N ARG A 112 12.01 -5.84 -10.81
CA ARG A 112 11.80 -6.49 -12.11
C ARG A 112 12.53 -5.72 -13.21
N ALA A 113 13.16 -6.45 -14.13
CA ALA A 113 13.82 -5.85 -15.30
C ALA A 113 12.85 -4.91 -16.04
N GLY A 114 13.32 -3.73 -16.45
CA GLY A 114 12.52 -2.65 -17.04
C GLY A 114 11.85 -1.71 -16.03
N ILE A 115 11.45 -2.18 -14.84
CA ILE A 115 10.91 -1.33 -13.76
C ILE A 115 12.02 -0.83 -12.82
N ALA A 116 13.02 -1.66 -12.56
CA ALA A 116 14.13 -1.33 -11.66
C ALA A 116 14.88 -0.06 -12.09
N GLU A 117 15.02 0.15 -13.40
CA GLU A 117 15.71 1.32 -13.98
C GLU A 117 14.95 2.63 -13.70
N LEU A 118 13.62 2.58 -13.68
CA LEU A 118 12.75 3.73 -13.43
C LEU A 118 12.86 4.28 -11.99
N ARG A 119 13.28 3.44 -11.05
CA ARG A 119 13.49 3.84 -9.65
C ARG A 119 14.56 4.94 -9.53
N GLY A 120 15.59 4.88 -10.36
CA GLY A 120 16.72 5.84 -10.36
C GLY A 120 16.75 6.80 -11.54
N ALA A 121 15.90 6.62 -12.55
CA ALA A 121 15.94 7.39 -13.80
C ALA A 121 15.82 8.91 -13.59
N SER A 122 16.75 9.71 -14.12
CA SER A 122 16.65 11.17 -14.03
C SER A 122 15.56 11.76 -14.93
N GLU A 123 15.19 11.03 -15.99
CA GLU A 123 14.15 11.39 -16.95
C GLU A 123 13.30 10.14 -17.23
N VAL A 124 11.98 10.32 -17.32
CA VAL A 124 11.00 9.28 -17.61
C VAL A 124 9.96 9.85 -18.55
N HIS A 125 9.85 9.25 -19.73
CA HIS A 125 8.86 9.64 -20.73
C HIS A 125 7.75 8.60 -20.77
N CYS A 126 6.49 9.04 -20.74
CA CYS A 126 5.33 8.15 -20.75
C CYS A 126 5.01 7.62 -22.16
N GLU A 127 6.01 7.02 -22.81
CA GLU A 127 5.83 6.21 -24.01
C GLU A 127 5.01 4.95 -23.70
N SER A 128 4.42 4.33 -24.73
CA SER A 128 3.46 3.24 -24.54
C SER A 128 4.03 2.04 -23.77
N SER A 129 5.30 1.70 -23.99
CA SER A 129 6.05 0.67 -23.24
C SER A 129 6.11 0.97 -21.74
N ILE A 130 6.51 2.20 -21.39
CA ILE A 130 6.61 2.64 -19.99
C ILE A 130 5.24 2.72 -19.34
N VAL A 131 4.21 3.17 -20.06
CA VAL A 131 2.84 3.25 -19.55
C VAL A 131 2.28 1.87 -19.23
N VAL A 132 2.48 0.89 -20.11
CA VAL A 132 2.07 -0.49 -19.86
C VAL A 132 2.81 -1.04 -18.64
N ALA A 133 4.14 -0.88 -18.60
CA ALA A 133 4.97 -1.40 -17.51
C ALA A 133 4.57 -0.80 -16.14
N LEU A 134 4.42 0.52 -16.05
CA LEU A 134 3.99 1.20 -14.82
C LEU A 134 2.54 0.87 -14.46
N GLY A 135 1.65 0.72 -15.46
CA GLY A 135 0.26 0.34 -15.22
C GLY A 135 0.13 -1.06 -14.61
N GLU A 136 0.87 -2.04 -15.14
CA GLU A 136 0.96 -3.39 -14.56
C GLU A 136 1.52 -3.35 -13.14
N GLU A 137 2.56 -2.55 -12.91
CA GLU A 137 3.21 -2.44 -11.60
C GLU A 137 2.30 -1.79 -10.56
N ILE A 138 1.59 -0.72 -10.91
CA ILE A 138 0.57 -0.09 -10.05
C ILE A 138 -0.53 -1.10 -9.70
N ASN A 139 -1.00 -1.89 -10.68
CA ASN A 139 -2.00 -2.92 -10.42
C ASN A 139 -1.48 -4.01 -9.47
N ARG A 140 -0.22 -4.44 -9.63
CA ARG A 140 0.43 -5.39 -8.71
C ARG A 140 0.51 -4.84 -7.29
N ILE A 141 0.92 -3.59 -7.13
CA ILE A 141 0.99 -2.92 -5.81
C ILE A 141 -0.39 -2.83 -5.17
N GLU A 142 -1.42 -2.44 -5.94
CA GLU A 142 -2.78 -2.37 -5.44
C GLU A 142 -3.29 -3.74 -4.94
N GLN A 143 -3.04 -4.81 -5.70
CA GLN A 143 -3.43 -6.17 -5.32
C GLN A 143 -2.73 -6.59 -4.02
N ALA A 144 -1.41 -6.44 -3.93
CA ALA A 144 -0.65 -6.76 -2.72
C ALA A 144 -1.19 -6.01 -1.49
N TRP A 145 -1.56 -4.73 -1.64
CA TRP A 145 -2.12 -3.95 -0.54
C TRP A 145 -3.54 -4.35 -0.13
N ARG A 146 -4.35 -4.86 -1.06
CA ARG A 146 -5.67 -5.42 -0.77
C ARG A 146 -5.54 -6.76 -0.04
N ASP A 147 -4.63 -7.61 -0.49
CA ASP A 147 -4.37 -8.92 0.12
C ASP A 147 -3.85 -8.76 1.56
N GLU A 148 -2.90 -7.84 1.78
CA GLU A 148 -2.44 -7.43 3.11
C GLU A 148 -3.58 -6.96 4.02
N ALA A 149 -4.53 -6.18 3.49
CA ALA A 149 -5.67 -5.68 4.25
C ALA A 149 -6.67 -6.79 4.61
N ASN A 150 -6.81 -7.79 3.74
CA ASN A 150 -7.67 -8.96 3.94
C ASN A 150 -7.02 -10.03 4.85
N GLY A 151 -5.74 -9.87 5.20
CA GLY A 151 -4.99 -10.85 5.99
C GLY A 151 -4.51 -12.05 5.17
N GLU A 152 -4.59 -11.99 3.85
CA GLU A 152 -3.93 -12.95 2.96
C GLU A 152 -2.46 -12.54 2.85
N VAL A 153 -1.61 -13.21 3.63
CA VAL A 153 -0.16 -13.08 3.46
C VAL A 153 0.17 -13.72 2.12
N VAL A 154 0.47 -12.89 1.11
CA VAL A 154 1.16 -13.34 -0.10
C VAL A 154 2.55 -13.78 0.35
N GLY A 155 2.71 -15.08 0.61
CA GLY A 155 4.02 -15.66 0.84
C GLY A 155 4.83 -15.50 -0.43
N ASP A 156 5.90 -14.70 -0.35
CA ASP A 156 6.93 -14.68 -1.39
C ASP A 156 7.43 -16.12 -1.62
N ALA A 157 7.26 -16.59 -2.85
CA ALA A 157 7.81 -17.83 -3.38
C ALA A 157 8.91 -17.52 -4.39
#